data_AF-A0A7W1IWX4-F1
#
_entry.id   AF-A0A7W1IWX4-F1
#
_cell.length_a   1.000
_cell.length_b   1.000
_cell.length_c   1.000
_cell.angle_alpha   90.00
_cell.angle_beta   90.00
_cell.angle_gamma   90.00
#
_symmetry.space_group_name_H-M   'P 1'
#
loop_
_entity.id
_entity.type
_entity.pdbx_description
1 polymer ?
#
loop_
_entity_poly.entity_id
_entity_poly.type
_entity_poly.pdbx_seq_one_letter_code
_entity_poly.pdbx_strand_id
1 'polypeptide(L)'
;MNDTNLLEHQPIAWTPTADVIERAQLTKFMRQVGVSTFDELYKFSINDVEKFTAEVLKFLDIRFNPPYEKLLDTSGGAAFPHWCVGAGLNIVSHCVDRWQTDEM
;
A
#
# COMPACT_ATOMS: atom_id res chain seq x y z
N MET A 1 39.43 -11.98 0.54
CA MET A 1 38.39 -12.04 -0.50
C MET A 1 38.05 -10.61 -0.85
N ASN A 2 38.38 -10.17 -2.07
CA ASN A 2 37.84 -8.92 -2.61
C ASN A 2 36.54 -9.29 -3.31
N ASP A 3 35.42 -9.10 -2.63
CA ASP A 3 34.12 -9.12 -3.29
C ASP A 3 34.00 -7.83 -4.12
N THR A 4 34.55 -7.88 -5.33
CA THR A 4 34.32 -6.83 -6.32
C THR A 4 32.83 -6.87 -6.66
N ASN A 5 32.07 -5.90 -6.18
CA ASN A 5 30.67 -5.75 -6.55
C ASN A 5 30.59 -5.38 -8.03
N LEU A 6 30.41 -6.39 -8.88
CA LEU A 6 30.36 -6.28 -10.35
C LEU A 6 29.23 -5.36 -10.86
N LEU A 7 28.35 -4.89 -9.98
CA LEU A 7 27.19 -4.08 -10.32
C LEU A 7 27.37 -2.58 -10.03
N GLU A 8 28.42 -2.17 -9.30
CA GLU A 8 28.58 -0.75 -8.87
C GLU A 8 28.62 0.26 -10.03
N HIS A 9 29.01 -0.17 -11.22
CA HIS A 9 29.17 0.70 -12.39
C HIS A 9 28.23 0.34 -13.56
N GLN A 10 27.27 -0.55 -13.34
CA GLN A 10 26.31 -0.88 -14.39
C GLN A 10 25.37 0.31 -14.64
N PRO A 11 25.15 0.71 -15.91
CA PRO A 11 24.15 1.73 -16.21
C PRO A 11 22.76 1.23 -15.83
N ILE A 12 21.87 2.17 -15.48
CA ILE A 12 20.46 1.87 -15.24
C ILE A 12 19.88 1.18 -16.48
N ALA A 13 19.46 -0.08 -16.33
CA ALA A 13 18.98 -0.89 -17.45
C ALA A 13 17.66 -0.38 -18.06
N TRP A 14 16.85 0.33 -17.26
CA TRP A 14 15.56 0.85 -17.69
C TRP A 14 15.07 1.98 -16.78
N THR A 15 14.37 2.95 -17.37
CA THR A 15 13.67 4.03 -16.65
C THR A 15 12.27 4.18 -17.25
N PRO A 16 11.21 4.32 -16.43
CA PRO A 16 9.86 4.47 -16.95
C PRO A 16 9.73 5.76 -17.77
N THR A 17 8.96 5.70 -18.86
CA THR A 17 8.55 6.89 -19.60
C THR A 17 7.51 7.68 -18.81
N ALA A 18 7.30 8.95 -19.17
CA ALA A 18 6.28 9.80 -18.55
C ALA A 18 4.87 9.16 -18.61
N ASP A 19 4.51 8.53 -19.74
CA ASP A 19 3.22 7.86 -19.90
C ASP A 19 3.05 6.66 -18.96
N VAL A 20 4.14 5.92 -18.69
CA VAL A 20 4.12 4.80 -17.74
C VAL A 20 3.91 5.31 -16.32
N ILE A 21 4.58 6.41 -15.96
CA ILE A 21 4.42 7.06 -14.65
C ILE A 21 2.97 7.55 -14.51
N GLU A 22 2.44 8.27 -15.50
CA GLU A 22 1.12 8.89 -15.43
C GLU A 22 -0.01 7.85 -15.24
N ARG A 23 0.06 6.70 -15.92
CA ARG A 23 -0.99 5.67 -15.84
C ARG A 23 -0.86 4.73 -14.64
N ALA A 24 0.22 4.81 -13.86
CA ALA A 24 0.45 3.91 -12.74
C ALA A 24 -0.58 4.10 -11.63
N GLN A 25 -1.04 2.99 -11.02
CA GLN A 25 -1.91 3.06 -9.83
C GLN A 25 -1.23 3.78 -8.66
N LEU A 26 0.10 3.64 -8.54
CA LEU A 26 0.89 4.35 -7.53
C LEU A 26 0.76 5.88 -7.70
N THR A 27 0.81 6.39 -8.92
CA THR A 27 0.62 7.83 -9.20
C THR A 27 -0.77 8.30 -8.80
N LYS A 28 -1.80 7.48 -9.04
CA LYS A 28 -3.17 7.77 -8.56
C LYS A 28 -3.26 7.78 -7.04
N PHE A 29 -2.62 6.83 -6.37
CA PHE A 29 -2.57 6.76 -4.91
C PHE A 29 -1.81 7.96 -4.32
N MET A 30 -0.67 8.34 -4.91
CA MET A 30 0.09 9.53 -4.53
C MET A 30 -0.75 10.80 -4.60
N ARG A 31 -1.59 10.94 -5.64
CA ARG A 31 -2.58 12.03 -5.75
C ARG A 31 -3.62 12.00 -4.64
N GLN A 32 -4.12 10.83 -4.25
CA GLN A 32 -5.08 10.69 -3.14
C GLN A 32 -4.48 11.21 -1.82
N VAL A 33 -3.23 10.83 -1.52
CA VAL A 33 -2.57 11.20 -0.26
C VAL A 33 -1.89 12.58 -0.32
N GLY A 34 -1.91 13.24 -1.48
CA GLY A 34 -1.43 14.61 -1.66
C GLY A 34 0.08 14.77 -1.79
N VAL A 35 0.80 13.75 -2.26
CA VAL A 35 2.26 13.77 -2.46
C VAL A 35 2.63 13.76 -3.94
N SER A 36 3.76 14.38 -4.28
CA SER A 36 4.20 14.57 -5.67
C SER A 36 5.39 13.69 -6.06
N THR A 37 6.15 13.18 -5.08
CA THR A 37 7.31 12.31 -5.33
C THR A 37 7.24 11.00 -4.55
N PHE A 38 7.95 9.98 -5.05
CA PHE A 38 8.06 8.72 -4.33
C PHE A 38 8.74 8.90 -2.97
N ASP A 39 9.73 9.78 -2.86
CA ASP A 39 10.41 10.07 -1.60
C ASP A 39 9.47 10.69 -0.56
N GLU A 40 8.56 11.57 -0.98
CA GLU A 40 7.50 12.11 -0.11
C GLU A 40 6.54 11.01 0.34
N LEU A 41 6.10 10.14 -0.57
CA LEU A 41 5.26 9.00 -0.24
C LEU A 41 5.95 8.06 0.75
N TYR A 42 7.23 7.77 0.52
CA TYR A 42 8.03 6.91 1.38
C TYR A 42 8.15 7.49 2.78
N LYS A 43 8.51 8.78 2.90
CA LYS A 43 8.55 9.49 4.19
C LYS A 43 7.20 9.45 4.90
N PHE A 44 6.10 9.68 4.18
CA PHE A 44 4.77 9.57 4.75
C PHE A 44 4.49 8.15 5.27
N SER A 45 4.82 7.12 4.49
CA SER A 45 4.55 5.71 4.84
C SER A 45 5.25 5.23 6.12
N ILE A 46 6.44 5.74 6.42
CA ILE A 46 7.23 5.31 7.59
C ILE A 46 7.02 6.21 8.81
N ASN A 47 6.68 7.48 8.60
CA ASN A 47 6.47 8.43 9.71
C ASN A 47 5.07 8.30 10.32
N ASP A 48 4.08 7.89 9.54
CA ASP A 48 2.70 7.69 10.00
C ASP A 48 2.10 6.42 9.37
N VAL A 49 2.55 5.26 9.87
CA VAL A 49 2.19 3.94 9.33
C VAL A 49 0.69 3.66 9.46
N GLU A 50 0.06 4.12 10.54
CA GLU A 50 -1.38 3.93 10.74
C GLU A 50 -2.18 4.72 9.71
N LYS A 51 -1.89 6.01 9.53
CA LYS A 51 -2.59 6.83 8.53
C LYS A 51 -2.30 6.40 7.10
N PHE A 52 -1.05 6.03 6.79
CA PHE A 52 -0.71 5.46 5.49
C PHE A 52 -1.56 4.22 5.19
N THR A 53 -1.65 3.30 6.14
CA THR A 53 -2.45 2.08 5.98
C THR A 53 -3.93 2.42 5.82
N ALA A 54 -4.46 3.41 6.54
CA ALA A 54 -5.84 3.86 6.39
C ALA A 54 -6.12 4.37 4.96
N GLU A 55 -5.21 5.15 4.38
CA GLU A 55 -5.32 5.63 3.00
C GLU A 55 -5.22 4.50 1.97
N VAL A 56 -4.37 3.49 2.21
CA VAL A 56 -4.29 2.29 1.37
C VAL A 56 -5.61 1.51 1.39
N LEU A 57 -6.17 1.25 2.58
CA LEU A 57 -7.44 0.54 2.72
C LEU A 57 -8.58 1.27 2.00
N LYS A 58 -8.61 2.59 2.11
CA LYS A 58 -9.56 3.45 1.39
C LYS A 58 -9.35 3.41 -0.13
N PHE A 59 -8.10 3.51 -0.60
CA PHE A 59 -7.77 3.50 -2.02
C PHE A 59 -8.17 2.18 -2.70
N LEU A 60 -8.00 1.06 -1.98
CA LEU A 60 -8.35 -0.28 -2.46
C LEU A 60 -9.85 -0.62 -2.29
N ASP A 61 -10.62 0.28 -1.68
CA ASP A 61 -12.03 0.07 -1.28
C ASP A 61 -12.22 -1.22 -0.47
N ILE A 62 -11.37 -1.42 0.55
CA ILE A 62 -11.50 -2.55 1.48
C ILE A 62 -12.56 -2.20 2.52
N ARG A 63 -13.64 -2.98 2.52
CA ARG A 63 -14.81 -2.78 3.38
C ARG A 63 -14.87 -3.85 4.46
N PHE A 64 -14.85 -3.41 5.71
CA PHE A 64 -14.95 -4.28 6.87
C PHE A 64 -16.40 -4.41 7.33
N ASN A 65 -16.78 -5.60 7.78
CA ASN A 65 -18.06 -5.87 8.40
C ASN A 65 -17.92 -6.97 9.46
N PRO A 66 -17.97 -6.63 10.77
CA PRO A 66 -18.10 -5.28 11.34
C PRO A 66 -16.87 -4.38 11.04
N PRO A 67 -17.00 -3.03 11.13
CA PRO A 67 -15.86 -2.12 11.01
C PRO A 67 -14.83 -2.36 12.13
N TYR A 68 -13.57 -1.97 11.90
CA TYR A 68 -12.56 -1.98 12.96
C TYR A 68 -12.84 -0.85 13.97
N GLU A 69 -12.51 -1.10 15.23
CA GLU A 69 -12.55 -0.11 16.31
C GLU A 69 -11.24 0.69 16.38
N LYS A 70 -10.12 0.04 16.05
CA LYS A 70 -8.78 0.63 16.01
C LYS A 70 -7.99 0.02 14.86
N LEU A 71 -7.32 0.86 14.06
CA LEU A 71 -6.57 0.37 12.91
C LEU A 71 -5.25 -0.28 13.32
N LEU A 72 -4.49 0.35 14.21
CA LEU A 72 -3.21 -0.20 14.70
C LEU A 72 -3.11 -0.13 16.22
N ASP A 73 -2.92 -1.26 16.89
CA ASP A 73 -2.53 -1.33 18.30
C ASP A 73 -1.12 -1.90 18.48
N THR A 74 -0.20 -1.06 18.98
CA THR A 74 1.17 -1.45 19.30
C THR A 74 1.42 -1.58 20.80
N SER A 75 0.36 -1.72 21.61
CA SER A 75 0.45 -1.85 23.07
C SER A 75 1.34 -3.03 23.52
N GLY A 76 1.40 -4.11 22.73
CA GLY A 76 2.29 -5.26 22.92
C GLY A 76 3.73 -5.07 22.43
N GLY A 77 4.08 -3.86 21.98
CA GLY A 77 5.36 -3.54 21.34
C GLY A 77 5.34 -3.63 19.82
N ALA A 78 6.31 -2.99 19.16
CA ALA A 78 6.38 -2.91 17.69
C ALA A 78 6.54 -4.28 17.00
N ALA A 79 7.04 -5.29 17.71
CA ALA A 79 7.14 -6.67 17.21
C ALA A 79 5.81 -7.44 17.24
N PHE A 80 4.80 -6.94 17.98
CA PHE A 80 3.50 -7.59 18.15
C PHE A 80 2.34 -6.61 17.88
N PRO A 81 2.27 -6.01 16.68
CA PRO A 81 1.18 -5.10 16.34
C PRO A 81 -0.11 -5.88 16.09
N HIS A 82 -1.23 -5.37 16.59
CA HIS A 82 -2.56 -5.83 16.18
C HIS A 82 -3.14 -4.84 15.17
N TRP A 83 -3.57 -5.34 14.02
CA TRP A 83 -4.13 -4.54 12.93
C TRP A 83 -5.62 -4.78 12.78
N CYS A 84 -6.37 -3.73 12.41
CA CYS A 84 -7.81 -3.74 12.19
C CYS A 84 -8.55 -4.42 13.37
N VAL A 85 -8.29 -3.97 14.59
CA VAL A 85 -8.81 -4.55 15.82
C VAL A 85 -10.34 -4.48 15.83
N GLY A 86 -10.99 -5.62 16.11
CA GLY A 86 -12.45 -5.75 16.15
C GLY A 86 -13.13 -5.90 14.78
N ALA A 87 -12.40 -5.75 13.67
CA ALA A 87 -13.00 -5.84 12.33
C ALA A 87 -13.30 -7.28 11.92
N GLY A 88 -14.33 -7.42 11.08
CA GLY A 88 -14.56 -8.61 10.25
C GLY A 88 -14.26 -8.34 8.79
N LEU A 89 -13.69 -9.33 8.10
CA LEU A 89 -13.42 -9.28 6.66
C LEU A 89 -13.62 -10.67 6.07
N ASN A 90 -14.22 -10.74 4.87
CA ASN A 90 -14.18 -11.93 4.03
C ASN A 90 -13.33 -11.63 2.79
N ILE A 91 -12.23 -12.37 2.60
CA ILE A 91 -11.35 -12.15 1.46
C ILE A 91 -12.01 -12.52 0.12
N VAL A 92 -12.88 -13.54 0.10
CA VAL A 92 -13.61 -13.97 -1.11
C VAL A 92 -14.55 -12.86 -1.57
N SER A 93 -15.24 -12.19 -0.64
CA SER A 93 -16.14 -11.09 -1.01
C SER A 93 -15.41 -9.94 -1.70
N HIS A 94 -14.15 -9.68 -1.32
CA HIS A 94 -13.33 -8.60 -1.87
C HIS A 94 -12.55 -8.97 -3.12
N CYS A 95 -12.13 -10.22 -3.25
CA CYS A 95 -11.32 -10.67 -4.37
C CYS A 95 -12.14 -11.28 -5.50
N VAL A 96 -13.33 -11.82 -5.19
CA VAL A 96 -14.15 -12.60 -6.14
C VAL A 96 -15.55 -11.99 -6.25
N ASP A 97 -16.35 -12.04 -5.18
CA ASP A 97 -17.79 -11.76 -5.27
C ASP A 97 -18.07 -10.35 -5.81
N ARG A 98 -17.29 -9.33 -5.39
CA ARG A 98 -17.46 -7.95 -5.88
C ARG A 98 -17.24 -7.75 -7.38
N TRP A 99 -16.60 -8.73 -8.04
CA TRP A 99 -16.31 -8.69 -9.47
C TRP A 99 -17.12 -9.70 -10.26
N GLN A 100 -17.95 -10.51 -9.59
CA GLN A 100 -18.98 -11.26 -10.29
C GLN A 100 -20.00 -10.24 -10.82
N THR A 101 -19.88 -9.94 -12.11
CA THR A 101 -20.98 -9.35 -12.87
C THR A 101 -22.05 -10.43 -13.02
N ASP A 102 -23.31 -10.10 -12.74
CA ASP A 102 -24.44 -10.97 -13.09
C ASP A 102 -24.41 -11.21 -14.61
N GLU A 103 -23.78 -12.29 -15.05
CA GLU A 103 -24.20 -12.97 -16.29
C GLU A 103 -25.42 -13.80 -15.93
N MET A 104 -26.59 -13.16 -16.05
CA MET A 104 -27.87 -13.81 -16.32
C MET A 104 -28.38 -13.37 -17.68
#